data_AF-A0A419QKN7-F1
#
_entry.id   AF-A0A419QKN7-F1
#
_cell.length_a   1.000
_cell.length_b   1.000
_cell.length_c   1.000
_cell.angle_alpha   90.00
_cell.angle_beta   90.00
_cell.angle_gamma   90.00
#
_symmetry.space_group_name_H-M   'P 1'
#
loop_
_entity.id
_entity.type
_entity.pdbx_description
1 polymer ?
#
loop_
_entity_poly.entity_id
_entity_poly.type
_entity_poly.pdbx_seq_one_letter_code
_entity_poly.pdbx_strand_id
1 'polypeptide(L)'
;MEINLLNKIAEGKTKIVYSSTSSDEVFLKFKDDITALDGEKHNVLPGKGAINAKVSAKIFSLLEEKDIPTHFVKLVDDTTMKVKKLKMIPVEVVCRNVAAGHLVKNYPFFRKGDKLKEPLIEFFLKDDLHHDPLLSEEHLKIFG
;
A
#
# COMPACT_ATOMS: atom_id res chain seq x y z
N MET A 1 -5.54 4.92 -24.85
CA MET A 1 -6.88 5.13 -24.28
C MET A 1 -6.72 6.15 -23.18
N GLU A 2 -7.28 7.36 -23.33
CA GLU A 2 -7.04 8.44 -22.37
C GLU A 2 -7.80 8.17 -21.07
N ILE A 3 -7.07 8.03 -19.96
CA ILE A 3 -7.62 7.85 -18.61
C ILE A 3 -8.53 9.02 -18.20
N ASN A 4 -8.37 10.18 -18.84
CA ASN A 4 -9.15 11.39 -18.58
C ASN A 4 -10.65 11.24 -18.94
N LEU A 5 -11.04 10.21 -19.69
CA LEU A 5 -12.44 9.90 -20.00
C LEU A 5 -13.10 8.95 -18.97
N LEU A 6 -12.36 8.51 -17.95
CA LEU A 6 -12.80 7.52 -16.97
C LEU A 6 -13.23 8.19 -15.66
N ASN A 7 -14.26 7.64 -15.02
CA ASN A 7 -14.81 8.19 -13.78
C ASN A 7 -13.92 7.90 -12.58
N LYS A 8 -13.65 8.92 -11.76
CA LYS A 8 -12.97 8.76 -10.46
C LYS A 8 -13.89 8.02 -9.49
N ILE A 9 -13.46 6.85 -9.01
CA ILE A 9 -14.19 6.00 -8.06
C ILE A 9 -13.82 6.37 -6.62
N ALA A 10 -12.52 6.53 -6.35
CA ALA A 10 -12.01 6.81 -5.03
C ALA A 10 -10.68 7.57 -5.11
N GLU A 11 -10.35 8.27 -4.04
CA GLU A 11 -9.07 8.97 -3.91
C GLU A 11 -8.55 8.84 -2.49
N GLY A 12 -7.30 8.41 -2.36
CA GLY A 12 -6.57 8.39 -1.10
C GLY A 12 -5.43 9.39 -1.10
N LYS A 13 -4.63 9.37 -0.01
CA LYS A 13 -3.50 10.30 0.20
C LYS A 13 -2.51 10.30 -1.00
N THR A 14 -2.21 9.14 -1.58
CA THR A 14 -1.17 9.00 -2.62
C THR A 14 -1.63 8.45 -3.97
N LYS A 15 -2.88 8.03 -4.11
CA LYS A 15 -3.39 7.35 -5.32
C LYS A 15 -4.85 7.70 -5.59
N ILE A 16 -5.22 7.67 -6.87
CA ILE A 16 -6.59 7.81 -7.36
C ILE A 16 -6.99 6.52 -8.07
N VAL A 17 -8.22 6.06 -7.83
CA VAL A 17 -8.81 4.91 -8.50
C VAL A 17 -9.82 5.41 -9.53
N TYR A 18 -9.63 5.04 -10.80
CA TYR A 18 -10.56 5.32 -11.88
C TYR A 18 -11.22 4.03 -12.38
N SER A 19 -12.46 4.14 -12.85
CA SER A 19 -13.19 3.04 -13.48
C SER A 19 -12.50 2.55 -14.74
N SER A 20 -12.64 1.25 -15.04
CA SER A 20 -12.34 0.69 -16.36
C SER A 20 -13.66 0.44 -17.12
N THR A 21 -13.56 0.14 -18.42
CA THR A 21 -14.69 -0.40 -19.19
C THR A 21 -15.06 -1.83 -18.77
N SER A 22 -14.11 -2.57 -18.18
CA SER A 22 -14.33 -3.87 -17.53
C SER A 22 -14.79 -3.66 -16.08
N SER A 23 -15.77 -4.44 -15.61
CA SER A 23 -16.23 -4.41 -14.21
C SER A 23 -15.18 -4.91 -13.21
N ASP A 24 -14.26 -5.75 -13.69
CA ASP A 24 -13.32 -6.50 -12.85
C ASP A 24 -11.94 -5.83 -12.77
N GLU A 25 -11.78 -4.67 -13.39
CA GLU A 25 -10.53 -3.94 -13.44
C GLU A 25 -10.74 -2.46 -13.14
N VAL A 26 -9.68 -1.81 -12.67
CA VAL A 26 -9.64 -0.37 -12.43
C VAL A 26 -8.27 0.17 -12.84
N PHE A 27 -8.19 1.48 -13.01
CA PHE A 27 -6.93 2.19 -13.19
C PHE A 27 -6.51 2.84 -11.89
N LEU A 28 -5.29 2.54 -11.44
CA LEU A 28 -4.69 3.09 -10.22
C LEU A 28 -3.62 4.11 -10.61
N LYS A 29 -3.94 5.40 -10.49
CA LYS A 29 -3.04 6.50 -10.79
C LYS A 29 -2.29 6.93 -9.54
N PHE A 30 -0.97 6.96 -9.61
CA PHE A 30 -0.08 7.38 -8.53
C PHE A 30 0.11 8.90 -8.56
N LYS A 31 -0.03 9.55 -7.41
CA LYS A 31 0.16 10.98 -7.27
C LYS A 31 1.56 11.35 -6.79
N ASP A 32 1.97 12.58 -7.11
CA ASP A 32 3.20 13.19 -6.62
C ASP A 32 3.10 13.69 -5.17
N ASP A 33 1.89 13.64 -4.57
CA ASP A 33 1.64 13.93 -3.16
C ASP A 33 2.50 13.05 -2.25
N ILE A 34 3.20 13.67 -1.30
CA ILE A 34 3.85 13.01 -0.18
C ILE A 34 3.20 13.49 1.11
N THR A 35 2.87 12.53 1.98
CA THR A 35 2.24 12.79 3.28
C THR A 35 3.06 12.16 4.40
N ALA A 36 3.18 12.85 5.53
CA ALA A 36 3.75 12.30 6.77
C ALA A 36 2.89 12.72 7.97
N LEU A 37 3.06 12.03 9.11
CA LEU A 37 2.32 12.28 10.36
C LEU A 37 0.80 12.27 10.13
N ASP A 38 0.27 11.13 9.68
CA ASP A 38 -1.15 10.91 9.39
C ASP A 38 -1.80 11.86 8.37
N GLY A 39 -1.00 12.71 7.70
CA GLY A 39 -1.48 13.67 6.70
C GLY A 39 -1.25 15.13 7.11
N GLU A 40 -0.79 15.40 8.32
CA GLU A 40 -0.51 16.76 8.81
C GLU A 40 0.56 17.49 7.98
N LYS A 41 1.51 16.74 7.42
CA LYS A 41 2.50 17.28 6.48
C LYS A 41 2.19 16.81 5.08
N HIS A 42 1.78 17.72 4.22
CA HIS A 42 1.56 17.50 2.78
C HIS A 42 2.55 18.32 1.96
N ASN A 43 3.12 17.69 0.93
CA ASN A 43 3.92 18.37 -0.08
C ASN A 43 3.75 17.67 -1.43
N VAL A 44 4.18 18.30 -2.52
CA VAL A 44 4.26 17.70 -3.85
C VAL A 44 5.72 17.45 -4.18
N LEU A 45 6.06 16.20 -4.47
CA LEU A 45 7.40 15.81 -4.91
C LEU A 45 7.31 15.39 -6.39
N PRO A 46 7.67 16.28 -7.34
CA PRO A 46 7.55 15.99 -8.77
C PRO A 46 8.21 14.67 -9.16
N GLY A 47 7.50 13.84 -9.91
CA GLY A 47 7.97 12.55 -10.40
C GLY A 47 7.89 11.39 -9.39
N LYS A 48 7.51 11.64 -8.14
CA LYS A 48 7.28 10.58 -7.13
C LYS A 48 6.24 9.56 -7.60
N GLY A 49 5.14 10.03 -8.20
CA GLY A 49 4.08 9.19 -8.73
C GLY A 49 4.61 8.21 -9.77
N ALA A 50 5.42 8.71 -10.69
CA ALA A 50 6.02 7.89 -11.74
C ALA A 50 7.00 6.84 -11.20
N ILE A 51 7.87 7.25 -10.26
CA ILE A 51 8.82 6.34 -9.60
C ILE A 51 8.05 5.23 -8.86
N ASN A 52 7.04 5.60 -8.06
CA ASN A 52 6.27 4.63 -7.30
C ASN A 52 5.48 3.67 -8.19
N ALA A 53 4.90 4.15 -9.30
CA ALA A 53 4.19 3.30 -10.24
C ALA A 53 5.13 2.27 -10.88
N LYS A 54 6.32 2.71 -11.34
CA LYS A 54 7.33 1.83 -11.96
C LYS A 54 7.91 0.82 -10.97
N VAL A 55 8.23 1.24 -9.76
CA VAL A 55 8.72 0.34 -8.69
C VAL A 55 7.64 -0.66 -8.30
N SER A 56 6.38 -0.22 -8.13
CA SER A 56 5.27 -1.12 -7.81
C SER A 56 5.06 -2.16 -8.91
N ALA A 57 5.03 -1.72 -10.18
CA ALA A 57 4.90 -2.62 -11.32
C ALA A 57 6.02 -3.67 -11.34
N LYS A 58 7.28 -3.26 -11.11
CA LYS A 58 8.42 -4.19 -11.08
C LYS A 58 8.32 -5.20 -9.93
N ILE A 59 7.92 -4.77 -8.74
CA ILE A 59 7.74 -5.66 -7.59
C ILE A 59 6.60 -6.64 -7.83
N PHE A 60 5.45 -6.17 -8.31
CA PHE A 60 4.31 -7.06 -8.58
C PHE A 60 4.65 -8.08 -9.67
N SER A 61 5.31 -7.68 -10.76
CA SER A 61 5.76 -8.63 -11.79
C SER A 61 6.72 -9.68 -11.21
N LEU A 62 7.66 -9.28 -10.35
CA LEU A 62 8.57 -10.23 -9.69
C LEU A 62 7.82 -11.23 -8.79
N LEU A 63 6.77 -10.78 -8.09
CA LEU A 63 5.93 -11.65 -7.27
C LEU A 63 5.15 -12.66 -8.14
N GLU A 64 4.59 -12.22 -9.26
CA GLU A 64 3.88 -13.10 -10.20
C GLU A 64 4.81 -14.10 -10.89
N GLU A 65 6.06 -13.72 -11.19
CA GLU A 65 7.12 -14.64 -11.65
C GLU A 65 7.46 -15.73 -10.62
N LYS A 66 7.02 -15.57 -9.37
CA LYS A 66 7.18 -16.53 -8.26
C LYS A 66 5.84 -17.16 -7.85
N ASP A 67 4.84 -17.13 -8.73
CA ASP A 67 3.51 -17.71 -8.53
C ASP A 67 2.73 -17.10 -7.35
N ILE A 68 3.09 -15.90 -6.91
CA ILE A 68 2.35 -15.16 -5.88
C ILE A 68 1.26 -14.32 -6.58
N PRO A 69 -0.03 -14.58 -6.33
CA PRO A 69 -1.10 -13.88 -7.01
C PRO A 69 -1.14 -12.40 -6.61
N THR A 70 -1.22 -11.52 -7.59
CA THR A 70 -1.34 -10.08 -7.37
C THR A 70 -2.55 -9.50 -8.11
N HIS A 71 -2.88 -8.25 -7.79
CA HIS A 71 -3.87 -7.48 -8.54
C HIS A 71 -3.31 -6.85 -9.81
N PHE A 72 -1.99 -6.90 -10.03
CA PHE A 72 -1.36 -6.19 -11.13
C PHE A 72 -1.76 -6.83 -12.47
N VAL A 73 -1.99 -5.98 -13.48
CA VAL A 73 -2.22 -6.44 -14.86
C VAL A 73 -1.14 -5.88 -15.75
N LYS A 74 -0.97 -4.55 -15.76
CA LYS A 74 0.13 -3.87 -16.47
C LYS A 74 0.26 -2.40 -16.06
N LEU A 75 1.43 -1.83 -16.31
CA LEU A 75 1.62 -0.38 -16.35
C LEU A 75 1.11 0.15 -17.71
N VAL A 76 0.25 1.17 -17.72
CA VAL A 76 -0.33 1.72 -18.96
C VAL A 76 0.26 3.07 -19.38
N ASP A 77 0.84 3.79 -18.43
CA ASP A 77 1.65 4.99 -18.63
C ASP A 77 2.64 5.12 -17.45
N ASP A 78 3.44 6.19 -17.42
CA ASP A 78 4.47 6.38 -16.38
C ASP A 78 3.94 6.39 -14.94
N THR A 79 2.66 6.71 -14.73
CA THR A 79 2.04 6.94 -13.40
C THR A 79 0.84 6.06 -13.11
N THR A 80 0.33 5.30 -14.09
CA THR A 80 -0.94 4.57 -13.97
C THR A 80 -0.77 3.09 -14.24
N MET A 81 -1.26 2.27 -13.31
CA MET A 81 -1.39 0.82 -13.49
C MET A 81 -2.83 0.44 -13.81
N LYS A 82 -3.02 -0.52 -14.71
CA LYS A 82 -4.27 -1.30 -14.78
C LYS A 82 -4.16 -2.45 -13.78
N VAL A 83 -5.16 -2.60 -12.92
CA VAL A 83 -5.19 -3.61 -11.87
C VAL A 83 -6.56 -4.27 -11.77
N LYS A 84 -6.62 -5.50 -11.25
CA LYS A 84 -7.86 -6.19 -10.87
C LYS A 84 -8.55 -5.40 -9.75
N LYS A 85 -9.86 -5.23 -9.87
CA LYS A 85 -10.69 -4.60 -8.84
C LYS A 85 -10.85 -5.57 -7.67
N LEU A 86 -10.55 -5.10 -6.45
CA LEU A 86 -10.63 -5.90 -5.24
C LEU A 86 -11.51 -5.23 -4.19
N LYS A 87 -12.13 -6.06 -3.34
CA LYS A 87 -12.63 -5.61 -2.03
C LYS A 87 -11.47 -5.67 -1.05
N MET A 88 -10.97 -4.50 -0.64
CA MET A 88 -9.83 -4.42 0.28
C MET A 88 -10.21 -4.94 1.67
N ILE A 89 -9.35 -5.76 2.26
CA ILE A 89 -9.40 -6.10 3.68
C ILE A 89 -8.78 -4.92 4.44
N PRO A 90 -9.43 -4.35 5.46
CA PRO A 90 -8.96 -3.13 6.15
C PRO A 90 -7.84 -3.44 7.17
N VAL A 91 -6.82 -4.18 6.75
CA VAL A 91 -5.69 -4.58 7.60
C VAL A 91 -4.38 -4.29 6.87
N GLU A 92 -3.45 -3.63 7.55
CA GLU A 92 -2.06 -3.55 7.12
C GLU A 92 -1.28 -4.75 7.63
N VAL A 93 -0.57 -5.44 6.73
CA VAL A 93 0.31 -6.55 7.07
C VAL A 93 1.75 -6.06 6.98
N VAL A 94 2.44 -5.99 8.10
CA VAL A 94 3.80 -5.44 8.20
C VAL A 94 4.78 -6.57 8.50
N CYS A 95 5.75 -6.77 7.60
CA CYS A 95 6.86 -7.69 7.81
C CYS A 95 8.13 -6.94 8.19
N ARG A 96 8.82 -7.37 9.25
CA ARG A 96 10.08 -6.78 9.72
C ARG A 96 11.18 -7.83 9.77
N ASN A 97 12.32 -7.53 9.16
CA ASN A 97 13.56 -8.28 9.34
C ASN A 97 14.54 -7.59 10.31
N VAL A 98 14.37 -6.28 10.49
CA VAL A 98 15.22 -5.40 11.29
C VAL A 98 14.34 -4.47 12.10
N ALA A 99 14.72 -4.21 13.35
CA ALA A 99 13.98 -3.33 14.24
C ALA A 99 14.10 -1.86 13.82
N ALA A 100 12.95 -1.23 13.56
CA ALA A 100 12.84 0.17 13.19
C ALA A 100 11.40 0.67 13.40
N GLY A 101 11.20 2.00 13.31
CA GLY A 101 9.88 2.63 13.31
C GLY A 101 9.04 2.32 14.55
N HIS A 102 7.80 1.89 14.33
CA HIS A 102 6.84 1.57 15.39
C HIS A 102 7.37 0.54 16.41
N LEU A 103 8.16 -0.45 15.96
CA LEU A 103 8.69 -1.49 16.84
C LEU A 103 9.61 -0.91 17.93
N VAL A 104 10.60 -0.10 17.55
CA VAL A 104 11.56 0.49 18.51
C VAL A 104 10.93 1.58 19.38
N LYS A 105 9.82 2.18 18.94
CA LYS A 105 9.07 3.18 19.72
C LYS A 105 8.32 2.54 20.90
N ASN A 106 7.75 1.34 20.69
CA ASN A 106 6.86 0.70 21.66
C ASN A 106 7.54 -0.42 22.47
N TYR A 107 8.64 -0.99 21.97
CA TYR A 107 9.32 -2.12 22.59
C TYR A 107 10.76 -1.72 22.98
N PRO A 108 11.00 -1.36 24.26
CA PRO A 108 12.23 -0.68 24.70
C PRO A 108 13.49 -1.56 24.67
N PHE A 109 13.32 -2.87 24.48
CA PHE A 109 14.43 -3.82 24.37
C PHE A 109 15.02 -3.90 22.96
N PHE A 110 14.41 -3.25 21.96
CA PHE A 110 14.97 -3.14 20.63
C PHE A 110 15.61 -1.78 20.39
N ARG A 111 16.78 -1.78 19.74
CA ARG A 111 17.43 -0.60 19.17
C ARG A 111 17.23 -0.58 17.66
N LYS A 112 17.22 0.63 17.09
CA LYS A 112 17.13 0.79 15.63
C LYS A 112 18.32 0.09 14.96
N GLY A 113 18.03 -0.84 14.06
CA GLY A 113 19.05 -1.62 13.35
C GLY A 113 19.27 -3.02 13.91
N ASP A 114 18.67 -3.37 15.04
CA ASP A 114 18.77 -4.73 15.59
C ASP A 114 18.17 -5.74 14.61
N LYS A 115 18.90 -6.81 14.31
CA LYS A 115 18.40 -7.92 13.49
C LYS A 115 17.45 -8.77 14.32
N LEU A 116 16.28 -9.07 13.75
CA LEU A 116 15.35 -10.01 14.37
C LEU A 116 15.82 -11.45 14.12
N LYS A 117 15.52 -12.36 15.07
CA LYS A 117 15.88 -13.77 14.94
C LYS A 117 15.16 -14.44 13.77
N GLU A 118 13.95 -13.97 13.48
CA GLU A 118 13.10 -14.38 12.38
C GLU A 118 12.27 -13.18 11.90
N PRO A 119 11.71 -13.20 10.68
CA PRO A 119 10.81 -12.15 10.22
C PRO A 119 9.60 -12.03 11.14
N LEU A 120 9.37 -10.85 11.69
CA LEU A 120 8.19 -10.54 12.50
C LEU A 120 7.05 -10.05 11.61
N ILE A 121 5.89 -10.69 11.69
CA ILE A 121 4.65 -10.28 11.03
C ILE A 121 3.73 -9.63 12.05
N GLU A 122 3.34 -8.38 11.79
CA GLU A 122 2.39 -7.62 12.61
C GLU A 122 1.20 -7.19 11.75
N PHE A 123 0.03 -7.09 12.39
CA PHE A 123 -1.21 -6.67 11.76
C PHE A 123 -1.67 -5.36 12.38
N PHE A 124 -2.14 -4.41 11.58
CA PHE A 124 -2.70 -3.16 12.06
C PHE A 124 -4.06 -2.93 11.40
N LEU A 125 -5.08 -2.57 12.18
CA LEU A 125 -6.38 -2.17 11.61
C LEU A 125 -6.19 -0.87 10.83
N LYS A 126 -6.76 -0.75 9.63
CA LYS A 126 -6.77 0.52 8.91
C LYS A 126 -7.84 1.45 9.48
N ASP A 127 -7.45 2.31 10.39
CA ASP A 127 -8.31 3.27 11.07
C ASP A 127 -7.51 4.53 11.46
N ASP A 128 -7.60 5.56 10.59
CA ASP A 128 -6.93 6.85 10.81
C ASP A 128 -7.39 7.53 12.14
N LEU A 129 -8.62 7.29 12.62
CA LEU A 129 -9.14 7.90 13.85
C LEU A 129 -8.49 7.30 15.11
N HIS A 130 -8.18 6.01 15.07
CA HIS A 130 -7.58 5.28 16.18
C HIS A 130 -6.08 4.99 15.98
N HIS A 131 -5.44 5.68 15.04
CA HIS A 131 -4.01 5.57 14.70
C HIS A 131 -3.55 4.15 14.38
N ASP A 132 -4.35 3.44 13.57
CA ASP A 132 -4.08 2.08 13.09
C ASP A 132 -3.66 1.09 14.22
N PRO A 133 -4.58 0.68 15.12
CA PRO A 133 -4.21 -0.12 16.28
C PRO A 133 -3.66 -1.49 15.91
N LEU A 134 -2.68 -1.98 16.71
CA LEU A 134 -2.09 -3.31 16.55
C LEU A 134 -3.14 -4.41 16.78
N LEU A 135 -3.18 -5.37 15.87
CA LEU A 135 -4.04 -6.55 15.92
C LEU A 135 -3.23 -7.80 16.20
N SER A 136 -3.78 -8.66 17.07
CA SER A 136 -3.32 -10.03 17.20
C SER A 136 -4.01 -10.92 16.16
N GLU A 137 -3.48 -12.12 15.92
CA GLU A 137 -4.21 -13.12 15.12
C GLU A 137 -5.59 -13.45 15.68
N GLU A 138 -5.76 -13.35 17.00
CA GLU A 138 -7.05 -13.59 17.65
C GLU A 138 -8.05 -12.48 17.30
N HIS A 139 -7.61 -11.21 17.24
CA HIS A 139 -8.45 -10.11 16.78
C HIS A 139 -8.92 -10.34 15.33
N LEU A 140 -8.03 -10.82 14.45
CA LEU A 140 -8.38 -11.13 13.05
C LEU A 140 -9.44 -12.24 12.93
N LYS A 141 -9.41 -13.22 13.83
CA LYS A 141 -10.37 -14.32 13.83
C LYS A 141 -11.74 -13.91 14.38
N ILE A 142 -11.74 -13.09 15.43
CA ILE A 142 -12.96 -12.75 16.18
C ILE A 142 -13.72 -11.57 15.55
N PHE A 143 -13.02 -10.58 15.00
CA PHE A 143 -13.67 -9.33 14.54
C PHE A 143 -14.21 -9.41 13.10
N GLY A 144 -13.81 -10.43 12.33
CA GLY A 144 -14.20 -10.62 10.93
C GLY A 144 -13.42 -9.74 9.97
#